data_AF-A0A1I0GAI8-F1
#
_entry.id   AF-A0A1I0GAI8-F1
#
_cell.length_a   1.000
_cell.length_b   1.000
_cell.length_c   1.000
_cell.angle_alpha   90.00
_cell.angle_beta   90.00
_cell.angle_gamma   90.00
#
_symmetry.space_group_name_H-M   'P 1'
#
loop_
_entity.id
_entity.type
_entity.pdbx_description
1 polymer ?
#
loop_
_entity_poly.entity_id
_entity_poly.type
_entity_poly.pdbx_seq_one_letter_code
_entity_poly.pdbx_strand_id
1 'polypeptide(L)'
;MAIHWSNWASLGKAPSELSRPFVQRNQDGRLEVFARGSNGIFNIWQRFPNAGWHERWFNLGKPSGQVRINTHVVGRNADGRQEMFAAGDDNTLWQKWQVVPNGGWSEWKLMNGAGGAPAVGDRFTAGSNQDGRQEISAVGGDGDIWQIWQTVPNGGWSHWSRLGRPPVDIRQADRITVGSNLDGRQELFVVGRDDALWHIWQVAPNVGWSDWESLGKPRDLFDGSEPPKDRDLSEPVVQENPDGHLEVFVPGNKAFCNRWQEAPNSSTWRHEGWNEKPPPRPNVGIHRLEAALDARRRRVEVVAVGDDGALWHAWQIFHEPFWSKWENLGTPPAGIQQADRLTVGTNQDHRLEVFVTGKDGAIWHIWQTH
;
A
#
# COMPACT_ATOMS: atom_id res chain seq x y z
N MET A 1 -17.02 -11.48 18.61
CA MET A 1 -17.49 -12.57 17.71
C MET A 1 -16.28 -13.07 16.94
N ALA A 2 -16.16 -14.38 16.75
CA ALA A 2 -15.10 -14.95 15.90
C ALA A 2 -15.23 -14.38 14.47
N ILE A 3 -14.11 -14.16 13.80
CA ILE A 3 -14.11 -13.88 12.36
C ILE A 3 -14.18 -15.23 11.65
N HIS A 4 -15.10 -15.36 10.72
CA HIS A 4 -15.07 -16.45 9.76
C HIS A 4 -14.50 -15.94 8.44
N TRP A 5 -13.74 -16.80 7.77
CA TRP A 5 -13.19 -16.56 6.45
C TRP A 5 -13.78 -17.54 5.46
N SER A 6 -13.86 -17.15 4.20
CA SER A 6 -14.27 -18.02 3.12
C SER A 6 -13.24 -19.13 2.88
N ASN A 7 -13.58 -20.07 1.99
CA ASN A 7 -12.55 -20.87 1.32
C ASN A 7 -11.80 -20.01 0.31
N TRP A 8 -10.59 -20.44 -0.06
CA TRP A 8 -9.83 -19.86 -1.16
C TRP A 8 -10.57 -20.01 -2.50
N ALA A 9 -10.62 -18.93 -3.27
CA ALA A 9 -11.12 -18.92 -4.64
C ALA A 9 -10.08 -18.32 -5.59
N SER A 10 -10.14 -18.73 -6.86
CA SER A 10 -9.23 -18.24 -7.90
C SER A 10 -9.92 -17.17 -8.76
N LEU A 11 -9.21 -16.08 -9.05
CA LEU A 11 -9.55 -15.10 -10.07
C LEU A 11 -9.01 -15.51 -11.46
N GLY A 12 -8.51 -16.73 -11.58
CA GLY A 12 -7.84 -17.22 -12.77
C GLY A 12 -6.47 -16.58 -13.00
N LYS A 13 -5.90 -16.86 -14.18
CA LYS A 13 -4.56 -16.42 -14.60
C LYS A 13 -4.65 -15.50 -15.81
N ALA A 14 -3.76 -14.51 -15.87
CA ALA A 14 -3.51 -13.75 -17.09
C ALA A 14 -2.61 -14.54 -18.07
N PRO A 15 -2.48 -14.10 -19.34
CA PRO A 15 -1.55 -14.69 -20.32
C PRO A 15 -0.06 -14.52 -20.00
N SER A 16 0.28 -13.94 -18.85
CA SER A 16 1.64 -13.81 -18.33
C SER A 16 1.63 -13.96 -16.82
N GLU A 17 2.78 -14.29 -16.24
CA GLU A 17 2.96 -14.20 -14.80
C GLU A 17 2.68 -12.77 -14.31
N LEU A 18 1.88 -12.66 -13.24
CA LEU A 18 1.45 -11.41 -12.66
C LEU A 18 2.28 -11.06 -11.41
N SER A 19 2.63 -9.79 -11.27
CA SER A 19 3.27 -9.23 -10.07
C SER A 19 2.36 -9.30 -8.84
N ARG A 20 2.80 -8.67 -7.75
CA ARG A 20 1.93 -8.30 -6.64
C ARG A 20 0.64 -7.64 -7.16
N PRO A 21 -0.55 -8.08 -6.70
CA PRO A 21 -1.81 -7.44 -7.01
C PRO A 21 -1.97 -6.11 -6.25
N PHE A 22 -2.70 -5.17 -6.84
CA PHE A 22 -3.18 -3.94 -6.23
C PHE A 22 -4.71 -3.96 -6.31
N VAL A 23 -5.42 -3.72 -5.22
CA VAL A 23 -6.89 -3.72 -5.20
C VAL A 23 -7.44 -2.34 -4.91
N GLN A 24 -8.43 -1.92 -5.69
CA GLN A 24 -9.13 -0.64 -5.50
C GLN A 24 -10.64 -0.84 -5.60
N ARG A 25 -11.40 -0.11 -4.78
CA ARG A 25 -12.87 -0.09 -4.87
C ARG A 25 -13.33 0.99 -5.86
N ASN A 26 -14.05 0.55 -6.89
CA ASN A 26 -14.76 1.42 -7.83
C ASN A 26 -15.80 2.29 -7.10
N GLN A 27 -16.22 3.39 -7.74
CA GLN A 27 -17.22 4.29 -7.17
C GLN A 27 -18.55 3.57 -6.89
N ASP A 28 -18.91 2.62 -7.75
CA ASP A 28 -20.12 1.79 -7.62
C ASP A 28 -20.03 0.69 -6.56
N GLY A 29 -18.86 0.52 -5.91
CA GLY A 29 -18.67 -0.44 -4.85
C GLY A 29 -17.96 -1.72 -5.22
N ARG A 30 -17.73 -1.98 -6.51
CA ARG A 30 -17.05 -3.19 -6.98
C ARG A 30 -15.56 -3.12 -6.65
N LEU A 31 -14.99 -4.21 -6.14
CA LEU A 31 -13.54 -4.35 -6.13
C LEU A 31 -13.01 -4.61 -7.54
N GLU A 32 -11.86 -4.01 -7.83
CA GLU A 32 -11.08 -4.23 -9.04
C GLU A 32 -9.62 -4.45 -8.66
N VAL A 33 -9.04 -5.52 -9.20
CA VAL A 33 -7.67 -5.94 -8.95
C VAL A 33 -6.86 -5.67 -10.20
N PHE A 34 -5.71 -5.02 -10.00
CA PHE A 34 -4.72 -4.70 -11.01
C PHE A 34 -3.44 -5.48 -10.71
N ALA A 35 -2.76 -5.96 -11.74
CA ALA A 35 -1.44 -6.57 -11.58
C ALA A 35 -0.61 -6.38 -12.85
N ARG A 36 0.70 -6.20 -12.67
CA ARG A 36 1.62 -6.07 -13.79
C ARG A 36 1.96 -7.45 -14.37
N GLY A 37 1.80 -7.61 -15.68
CA GLY A 37 2.34 -8.72 -16.46
C GLY A 37 3.57 -8.33 -17.28
N SER A 38 4.07 -9.25 -18.11
CA SER A 38 5.25 -9.01 -18.96
C SER A 38 4.98 -8.04 -20.11
N ASN A 39 3.71 -7.86 -20.51
CA ASN A 39 3.30 -7.06 -21.65
C ASN A 39 2.29 -5.94 -21.33
N GLY A 40 2.05 -5.65 -20.05
CA GLY A 40 1.13 -4.59 -19.65
C GLY A 40 0.62 -4.74 -18.21
N ILE A 41 -0.24 -3.82 -17.80
CA ILE A 41 -1.06 -4.00 -16.61
C ILE A 41 -2.33 -4.75 -16.99
N PHE A 42 -2.70 -5.74 -16.18
CA PHE A 42 -3.94 -6.47 -16.31
C PHE A 42 -4.90 -6.06 -15.20
N ASN A 43 -6.19 -6.05 -15.50
CA ASN A 43 -7.25 -5.86 -14.51
C ASN A 43 -8.33 -6.95 -14.58
N ILE A 44 -8.96 -7.18 -13.43
CA ILE A 44 -10.17 -7.99 -13.27
C ILE A 44 -11.03 -7.35 -12.18
N TRP A 45 -12.35 -7.39 -12.31
CA TRP A 45 -13.25 -6.73 -11.37
C TRP A 45 -14.45 -7.60 -11.02
N GLN A 46 -15.07 -7.32 -9.88
CA GLN A 46 -16.36 -7.90 -9.50
C GLN A 46 -17.44 -7.50 -10.51
N ARG A 47 -18.37 -8.39 -10.88
CA ARG A 47 -19.45 -8.04 -11.83
C ARG A 47 -20.46 -7.06 -11.23
N PHE A 48 -20.74 -7.22 -9.94
CA PHE A 48 -21.53 -6.34 -9.08
C PHE A 48 -20.85 -6.26 -7.71
N PRO A 49 -21.13 -5.26 -6.86
CA PRO A 49 -20.56 -5.21 -5.53
C PRO A 49 -20.82 -6.52 -4.76
N ASN A 50 -19.77 -7.09 -4.17
CA ASN A 50 -19.81 -8.36 -3.42
C ASN A 50 -20.27 -9.59 -4.24
N ALA A 51 -20.24 -9.51 -5.57
CA ALA A 51 -20.58 -10.63 -6.45
C ALA A 51 -19.33 -11.33 -7.02
N GLY A 52 -19.56 -12.41 -7.78
CA GLY A 52 -18.47 -13.09 -8.49
C GLY A 52 -17.77 -12.18 -9.51
N TRP A 53 -16.50 -12.47 -9.74
CA TRP A 53 -15.60 -11.74 -10.62
C TRP A 53 -15.91 -11.97 -12.10
N HIS A 54 -15.38 -11.10 -12.96
CA HIS A 54 -15.33 -11.36 -14.40
C HIS A 54 -14.55 -12.64 -14.71
N GLU A 55 -14.88 -13.30 -15.82
CA GLU A 55 -14.34 -14.63 -16.16
C GLU A 55 -12.91 -14.60 -16.71
N ARG A 56 -12.40 -13.41 -17.07
CA ARG A 56 -11.07 -13.24 -17.63
C ARG A 56 -10.43 -11.93 -17.21
N TRP A 57 -9.11 -11.93 -17.21
CA TRP A 57 -8.28 -10.74 -17.10
C TRP A 57 -8.30 -9.95 -18.41
N PHE A 58 -8.30 -8.63 -18.30
CA PHE A 58 -8.21 -7.70 -19.43
C PHE A 58 -6.85 -7.01 -19.39
N ASN A 59 -6.25 -6.80 -20.57
CA ASN A 59 -4.97 -6.13 -20.69
C ASN A 59 -5.18 -4.63 -20.95
N LEU A 60 -4.77 -3.78 -20.00
CA LEU A 60 -4.78 -2.32 -20.12
C LEU A 60 -3.57 -1.78 -20.92
N GLY A 61 -2.71 -2.68 -21.39
CA GLY A 61 -1.53 -2.39 -22.18
C GLY A 61 -0.41 -1.77 -21.36
N LYS A 62 0.49 -1.09 -22.06
CA LYS A 62 1.62 -0.36 -21.50
C LYS A 62 1.88 0.92 -22.32
N PRO A 63 2.58 1.91 -21.74
CA PRO A 63 2.84 3.20 -22.37
C PRO A 63 3.34 3.21 -23.82
N SER A 64 4.37 2.41 -24.11
CA SER A 64 4.93 2.24 -25.45
C SER A 64 5.47 0.82 -25.62
N GLY A 65 5.69 0.37 -26.86
CA GLY A 65 6.16 -0.99 -27.15
C GLY A 65 7.50 -1.35 -26.51
N GLN A 66 8.37 -0.37 -26.24
CA GLN A 66 9.70 -0.57 -25.65
C GLN A 66 9.67 -0.50 -24.11
N VAL A 67 8.86 0.37 -23.53
CA VAL A 67 8.82 0.59 -22.06
C VAL A 67 8.29 -0.65 -21.35
N ARG A 68 9.00 -1.09 -20.31
CA ARG A 68 8.52 -2.07 -19.33
C ARG A 68 8.06 -1.31 -18.10
N ILE A 69 6.90 -1.70 -17.57
CA ILE A 69 6.42 -1.13 -16.32
C ILE A 69 7.22 -1.80 -15.19
N ASN A 70 7.73 -1.02 -14.24
CA ASN A 70 8.37 -1.55 -13.04
C ASN A 70 7.34 -1.78 -11.94
N THR A 71 6.49 -0.78 -11.71
CA THR A 71 5.43 -0.79 -10.70
C THR A 71 4.30 0.17 -11.09
N HIS A 72 3.19 0.10 -10.39
CA HIS A 72 2.00 0.93 -10.59
C HIS A 72 1.26 1.15 -9.27
N VAL A 73 0.50 2.24 -9.21
CA VAL A 73 -0.48 2.53 -8.15
C VAL A 73 -1.76 3.02 -8.80
N VAL A 74 -2.90 2.81 -8.14
CA VAL A 74 -4.21 3.26 -8.64
C VAL A 74 -4.88 4.12 -7.57
N GLY A 75 -5.20 5.36 -7.93
CA GLY A 75 -5.99 6.29 -7.13
C GLY A 75 -7.42 6.42 -7.69
N ARG A 76 -8.29 7.10 -6.93
CA ARG A 76 -9.64 7.45 -7.39
C ARG A 76 -9.84 8.96 -7.33
N ASN A 77 -10.03 9.56 -8.50
CA ASN A 77 -10.35 10.96 -8.66
C ASN A 77 -11.64 11.35 -7.93
N ALA A 78 -11.78 12.65 -7.63
CA ALA A 78 -12.95 13.19 -6.91
C ALA A 78 -14.27 12.94 -7.65
N ASP A 79 -14.23 12.84 -8.98
CA ASP A 79 -15.38 12.50 -9.83
C ASP A 79 -15.74 11.00 -9.84
N GLY A 80 -14.96 10.15 -9.15
CA GLY A 80 -15.16 8.71 -9.05
C GLY A 80 -14.41 7.88 -10.09
N ARG A 81 -13.73 8.51 -11.08
CA ARG A 81 -12.89 7.79 -12.04
C ARG A 81 -11.65 7.26 -11.36
N GLN A 82 -11.29 6.01 -11.62
CA GLN A 82 -9.97 5.51 -11.25
C GLN A 82 -8.90 6.07 -12.18
N GLU A 83 -7.72 6.34 -11.63
CA GLU A 83 -6.53 6.77 -12.37
C GLU A 83 -5.32 5.98 -11.90
N MET A 84 -4.62 5.41 -12.88
CA MET A 84 -3.46 4.57 -12.70
C MET A 84 -2.22 5.35 -13.08
N PHE A 85 -1.21 5.25 -12.22
CA PHE A 85 0.11 5.79 -12.43
C PHE A 85 1.12 4.65 -12.48
N ALA A 86 2.00 4.65 -13.49
CA ALA A 86 2.96 3.58 -13.72
C ALA A 86 4.35 4.16 -14.02
N ALA A 87 5.37 3.68 -13.31
CA ALA A 87 6.76 4.02 -13.60
C ALA A 87 7.36 3.00 -14.57
N GLY A 88 8.00 3.50 -15.62
CA GLY A 88 8.69 2.70 -16.63
C GLY A 88 10.16 2.43 -16.29
N ASP A 89 10.77 1.47 -17.00
CA ASP A 89 12.23 1.27 -17.05
C ASP A 89 12.98 2.41 -17.79
N ASP A 90 12.24 3.32 -18.42
CA ASP A 90 12.73 4.60 -18.94
C ASP A 90 12.83 5.70 -17.85
N ASN A 91 12.55 5.37 -16.59
CA ASN A 91 12.50 6.28 -15.44
C ASN A 91 11.48 7.42 -15.57
N THR A 92 10.43 7.21 -16.37
CA THR A 92 9.35 8.18 -16.52
C THR A 92 8.06 7.69 -15.86
N LEU A 93 7.23 8.65 -15.45
CA LEU A 93 5.90 8.37 -14.91
C LEU A 93 4.85 8.50 -16.01
N TRP A 94 3.98 7.51 -16.10
CA TRP A 94 2.88 7.46 -17.05
C TRP A 94 1.55 7.40 -16.32
N GLN A 95 0.51 7.92 -16.95
CA GLN A 95 -0.85 7.93 -16.42
C GLN A 95 -1.84 7.30 -17.42
N LYS A 96 -2.87 6.66 -16.88
CA LYS A 96 -4.02 6.12 -17.61
C LYS A 96 -5.25 6.24 -16.71
N TRP A 97 -6.37 6.71 -17.22
CA TRP A 97 -7.56 6.96 -16.39
C TRP A 97 -8.80 6.34 -17.01
N GLN A 98 -9.78 5.98 -16.17
CA GLN A 98 -11.13 5.74 -16.63
C GLN A 98 -11.68 7.02 -17.27
N VAL A 99 -12.31 6.92 -18.45
CA VAL A 99 -12.88 8.07 -19.19
C VAL A 99 -14.17 8.57 -18.53
N VAL A 100 -14.93 7.64 -17.95
CA VAL A 100 -16.08 7.88 -17.07
C VAL A 100 -16.01 6.89 -15.91
N PRO A 101 -16.59 7.17 -14.73
CA PRO A 101 -16.52 6.25 -13.60
C PRO A 101 -16.99 4.84 -13.99
N ASN A 102 -16.21 3.83 -13.60
CA ASN A 102 -16.51 2.42 -13.85
C ASN A 102 -16.54 2.02 -15.34
N GLY A 103 -16.04 2.89 -16.24
CA GLY A 103 -16.07 2.72 -17.69
C GLY A 103 -14.74 2.29 -18.31
N GLY A 104 -14.62 2.54 -19.63
CA GLY A 104 -13.40 2.28 -20.37
C GLY A 104 -12.24 3.19 -19.96
N TRP A 105 -11.02 2.77 -20.29
CA TRP A 105 -9.79 3.50 -19.96
C TRP A 105 -9.28 4.32 -21.15
N SER A 106 -8.60 5.43 -20.86
CA SER A 106 -7.90 6.27 -21.83
C SER A 106 -6.72 5.53 -22.47
N GLU A 107 -6.11 6.11 -23.52
CA GLU A 107 -4.74 5.74 -23.88
C GLU A 107 -3.74 6.12 -22.78
N TRP A 108 -2.58 5.46 -22.77
CA TRP A 108 -1.49 5.84 -21.88
C TRP A 108 -0.94 7.22 -22.28
N LYS A 109 -0.68 8.06 -21.27
CA LYS A 109 -0.13 9.41 -21.48
C LYS A 109 1.08 9.61 -20.58
N LEU A 110 2.15 10.17 -21.15
CA LEU A 110 3.33 10.57 -20.39
C LEU A 110 2.95 11.68 -19.39
N MET A 111 3.36 11.52 -18.15
CA MET A 111 3.11 12.49 -17.09
C MET A 111 4.27 13.48 -17.00
N ASN A 112 4.32 14.41 -17.94
CA ASN A 112 5.24 15.53 -17.87
C ASN A 112 4.59 16.64 -17.04
N GLY A 113 5.03 16.80 -15.79
CA GLY A 113 4.96 18.10 -15.13
C GLY A 113 5.74 19.11 -15.97
N ALA A 114 5.36 20.39 -15.94
CA ALA A 114 6.14 21.39 -16.65
C ALA A 114 7.57 21.44 -16.05
N GLY A 115 8.62 21.45 -16.90
CA GLY A 115 10.03 21.44 -16.46
C GLY A 115 10.73 20.07 -16.41
N GLY A 116 10.03 18.96 -16.74
CA GLY A 116 10.61 17.61 -16.75
C GLY A 116 10.42 16.87 -15.42
N ALA A 117 10.29 15.55 -15.48
CA ALA A 117 10.12 14.70 -14.30
C ALA A 117 11.47 14.34 -13.68
N PRO A 118 11.56 14.15 -12.35
CA PRO A 118 12.68 13.42 -11.76
C PRO A 118 12.72 12.02 -12.38
N ALA A 119 13.89 11.39 -12.41
CA ALA A 119 13.98 9.98 -12.76
C ALA A 119 13.21 9.16 -11.72
N VAL A 120 11.97 8.80 -12.05
CA VAL A 120 11.08 8.05 -11.16
C VAL A 120 11.37 6.57 -11.37
N GLY A 121 12.01 5.95 -10.39
CA GLY A 121 12.18 4.50 -10.34
C GLY A 121 10.89 3.80 -9.91
N ASP A 122 11.01 2.79 -9.07
CA ASP A 122 9.87 2.02 -8.55
C ASP A 122 9.35 2.49 -7.17
N ARG A 123 9.91 3.59 -6.66
CA ARG A 123 9.63 4.14 -5.33
C ARG A 123 8.74 5.37 -5.43
N PHE A 124 7.45 5.15 -5.63
CA PHE A 124 6.46 6.21 -5.62
C PHE A 124 5.12 5.74 -5.06
N THR A 125 4.31 6.70 -4.62
CA THR A 125 2.96 6.49 -4.08
C THR A 125 2.03 7.61 -4.56
N ALA A 126 0.72 7.36 -4.51
CA ALA A 126 -0.31 8.34 -4.81
C ALA A 126 -1.25 8.49 -3.62
N GLY A 127 -1.60 9.74 -3.31
CA GLY A 127 -2.55 10.13 -2.27
C GLY A 127 -3.61 11.08 -2.82
N SER A 128 -4.70 11.25 -2.07
CA SER A 128 -5.74 12.23 -2.40
C SER A 128 -5.78 13.28 -1.32
N ASN A 129 -5.61 14.54 -1.70
CA ASN A 129 -5.77 15.67 -0.80
C ASN A 129 -7.24 15.81 -0.39
N GLN A 130 -7.47 16.51 0.73
CA GLN A 130 -8.81 16.77 1.28
C GLN A 130 -9.76 17.44 0.27
N ASP A 131 -9.21 18.26 -0.62
CA ASP A 131 -9.98 18.98 -1.65
C ASP A 131 -10.29 18.12 -2.90
N GLY A 132 -9.86 16.86 -2.90
CA GLY A 132 -10.09 15.91 -3.99
C GLY A 132 -9.03 15.92 -5.08
N ARG A 133 -7.95 16.71 -4.95
CA ARG A 133 -6.80 16.67 -5.87
C ARG A 133 -5.97 15.42 -5.62
N GLN A 134 -5.64 14.68 -6.67
CA GLN A 134 -4.62 13.63 -6.60
C GLN A 134 -3.23 14.24 -6.46
N GLU A 135 -2.37 13.56 -5.71
CA GLU A 135 -0.97 13.92 -5.52
C GLU A 135 -0.08 12.67 -5.56
N ILE A 136 1.08 12.80 -6.19
CA ILE A 136 2.06 11.73 -6.34
C ILE A 136 3.35 12.18 -5.68
N SER A 137 3.91 11.29 -4.87
CA SER A 137 5.24 11.45 -4.25
C SER A 137 6.17 10.36 -4.75
N ALA A 138 7.37 10.72 -5.22
CA ALA A 138 8.33 9.80 -5.81
C ALA A 138 9.76 10.09 -5.35
N VAL A 139 10.57 9.04 -5.12
CA VAL A 139 12.02 9.21 -4.93
C VAL A 139 12.69 9.38 -6.30
N GLY A 140 13.30 10.53 -6.52
CA GLY A 140 14.07 10.83 -7.72
C GLY A 140 15.43 10.10 -7.75
N GLY A 141 16.07 10.09 -8.91
CA GLY A 141 17.43 9.55 -9.08
C GLY A 141 18.51 10.28 -8.27
N ASP A 142 18.24 11.50 -7.80
CA ASP A 142 19.06 12.26 -6.85
C ASP A 142 18.89 11.78 -5.40
N GLY A 143 17.89 10.94 -5.13
CA GLY A 143 17.54 10.41 -3.82
C GLY A 143 16.60 11.29 -3.01
N ASP A 144 16.15 12.42 -3.55
CA ASP A 144 15.15 13.26 -2.90
C ASP A 144 13.73 12.80 -3.23
N ILE A 145 12.78 13.12 -2.35
CA ILE A 145 11.37 13.02 -2.65
C ILE A 145 10.95 14.25 -3.46
N TRP A 146 10.22 13.98 -4.52
CA TRP A 146 9.60 14.96 -5.40
C TRP A 146 8.09 14.74 -5.42
N GLN A 147 7.34 15.83 -5.54
CA GLN A 147 5.89 15.83 -5.55
C GLN A 147 5.33 16.48 -6.80
N ILE A 148 4.20 15.96 -7.25
CA ILE A 148 3.38 16.56 -8.31
C ILE A 148 1.91 16.33 -7.96
N TRP A 149 1.09 17.36 -8.15
CA TRP A 149 -0.31 17.33 -7.75
C TRP A 149 -1.21 17.90 -8.82
N GLN A 150 -2.46 17.47 -8.84
CA GLN A 150 -3.48 18.15 -9.64
C GLN A 150 -3.64 19.59 -9.13
N THR A 151 -3.73 20.56 -10.03
CA THR A 151 -3.87 21.99 -9.68
C THR A 151 -5.28 22.36 -9.24
N VAL A 152 -6.27 21.60 -9.71
CA VAL A 152 -7.67 21.57 -9.30
C VAL A 152 -8.17 20.12 -9.40
N PRO A 153 -9.22 19.71 -8.67
CA PRO A 153 -9.72 18.34 -8.74
C PRO A 153 -10.03 17.93 -10.19
N ASN A 154 -9.53 16.76 -10.60
CA ASN A 154 -9.69 16.22 -11.97
C ASN A 154 -9.03 17.08 -13.07
N GLY A 155 -8.17 18.03 -12.71
CA GLY A 155 -7.53 18.98 -13.61
C GLY A 155 -6.15 18.56 -14.12
N GLY A 156 -5.41 19.53 -14.64
CA GLY A 156 -4.00 19.36 -15.01
C GLY A 156 -3.07 19.29 -13.80
N TRP A 157 -1.85 18.83 -14.03
CA TRP A 157 -0.83 18.63 -13.00
C TRP A 157 0.09 19.85 -12.84
N SER A 158 0.65 20.02 -11.65
CA SER A 158 1.63 21.03 -11.31
C SER A 158 2.99 20.77 -11.98
N HIS A 159 3.93 21.68 -11.75
CA HIS A 159 5.35 21.35 -11.85
C HIS A 159 5.75 20.35 -10.75
N TRP A 160 6.82 19.59 -10.98
CA TRP A 160 7.44 18.82 -9.92
C TRP A 160 8.08 19.76 -8.89
N SER A 161 7.81 19.51 -7.61
CA SER A 161 8.36 20.25 -6.48
C SER A 161 9.22 19.33 -5.63
N ARG A 162 10.41 19.79 -5.24
CA ARG A 162 11.32 19.04 -4.39
C ARG A 162 10.88 19.15 -2.93
N LEU A 163 10.65 18.01 -2.29
CA LEU A 163 10.35 17.90 -0.86
C LEU A 163 11.62 17.62 -0.03
N GLY A 164 12.69 17.15 -0.68
CA GLY A 164 13.94 16.77 -0.01
C GLY A 164 13.88 15.35 0.54
N ARG A 165 14.71 15.05 1.54
CA ARG A 165 14.85 13.70 2.14
C ARG A 165 15.32 13.80 3.59
N PRO A 166 15.20 12.71 4.38
CA PRO A 166 15.81 12.63 5.70
C PRO A 166 17.33 12.95 5.64
N PRO A 167 17.91 13.52 6.71
CA PRO A 167 19.36 13.84 6.75
C PRO A 167 20.29 12.64 6.55
N VAL A 168 19.77 11.42 6.74
CA VAL A 168 20.48 10.14 6.65
C VAL A 168 20.30 9.43 5.30
N ASP A 169 19.68 10.10 4.32
CA ASP A 169 19.18 9.53 3.07
C ASP A 169 18.09 8.45 3.26
N ILE A 170 17.33 8.20 2.20
CA ILE A 170 16.38 7.09 2.11
C ILE A 170 17.15 5.81 1.75
N ARG A 171 16.82 4.70 2.39
CA ARG A 171 17.38 3.39 2.07
C ARG A 171 16.96 2.98 0.63
N GLN A 172 17.90 2.40 -0.13
CA GLN A 172 17.75 2.27 -1.59
C GLN A 172 16.57 1.38 -2.02
N ALA A 173 16.25 0.33 -1.27
CA ALA A 173 15.22 -0.64 -1.61
C ALA A 173 13.82 -0.26 -1.09
N ASP A 174 13.72 0.78 -0.26
CA ASP A 174 12.51 1.03 0.52
C ASP A 174 11.58 1.98 -0.25
N ARG A 175 10.28 1.67 -0.30
CA ARG A 175 9.30 2.56 -0.94
C ARG A 175 8.83 3.65 0.03
N ILE A 176 8.20 4.66 -0.56
CA ILE A 176 7.49 5.72 0.16
C ILE A 176 6.04 5.26 0.36
N THR A 177 5.48 5.50 1.53
CA THR A 177 4.03 5.38 1.78
C THR A 177 3.44 6.71 2.21
N VAL A 178 2.15 6.90 1.97
CA VAL A 178 1.41 8.13 2.29
C VAL A 178 0.17 7.80 3.10
N GLY A 179 -0.03 8.49 4.22
CA GLY A 179 -1.23 8.48 5.02
C GLY A 179 -1.95 9.82 4.93
N SER A 180 -3.29 9.80 4.99
CA SER A 180 -4.10 11.00 5.14
C SER A 180 -4.53 11.12 6.59
N ASN A 181 -4.10 12.19 7.27
CA ASN A 181 -4.62 12.54 8.58
C ASN A 181 -6.12 12.85 8.49
N LEU A 182 -6.86 12.68 9.59
CA LEU A 182 -8.30 12.94 9.67
C LEU A 182 -8.66 14.39 9.29
N ASP A 183 -7.77 15.35 9.56
CA ASP A 183 -7.91 16.74 9.18
C ASP A 183 -7.62 17.02 7.69
N GLY A 184 -7.19 16.02 6.93
CA GLY A 184 -6.90 16.10 5.51
C GLY A 184 -5.43 16.37 5.16
N ARG A 185 -4.54 16.52 6.14
CA ARG A 185 -3.10 16.68 5.90
C ARG A 185 -2.49 15.36 5.42
N GLN A 186 -1.72 15.41 4.34
CA GLN A 186 -0.91 14.26 3.92
C GLN A 186 0.32 14.11 4.81
N GLU A 187 0.72 12.87 5.06
CA GLU A 187 1.92 12.52 5.82
C GLU A 187 2.65 11.36 5.13
N LEU A 188 3.92 11.57 4.83
CA LEU A 188 4.75 10.60 4.12
C LEU A 188 5.67 9.89 5.09
N PHE A 189 5.86 8.59 4.87
CA PHE A 189 6.75 7.75 5.68
C PHE A 189 7.74 7.02 4.77
N VAL A 190 8.99 6.98 5.22
CA VAL A 190 10.10 6.27 4.57
C VAL A 190 10.99 5.65 5.63
N VAL A 191 11.83 4.71 5.21
CA VAL A 191 12.89 4.17 6.06
C VAL A 191 14.24 4.76 5.64
N GLY A 192 14.98 5.30 6.61
CA GLY A 192 16.28 5.91 6.42
C GLY A 192 17.41 4.89 6.31
N ARG A 193 18.61 5.29 5.86
CA ARG A 193 19.79 4.38 5.85
C ARG A 193 20.30 4.01 7.25
N ASP A 194 19.80 4.69 8.27
CA ASP A 194 20.01 4.34 9.68
C ASP A 194 18.99 3.30 10.19
N ASP A 195 18.15 2.77 9.31
CA ASP A 195 17.05 1.84 9.57
C ASP A 195 15.96 2.42 10.49
N ALA A 196 15.89 3.74 10.65
CA ALA A 196 14.78 4.39 11.34
C ALA A 196 13.59 4.64 10.40
N LEU A 197 12.38 4.62 10.96
CA LEU A 197 11.21 5.19 10.29
C LEU A 197 11.31 6.71 10.38
N TRP A 198 11.25 7.38 9.24
CA TRP A 198 11.22 8.83 9.12
C TRP A 198 9.91 9.29 8.50
N HIS A 199 9.45 10.45 8.90
CA HIS A 199 8.22 11.04 8.37
C HIS A 199 8.34 12.55 8.15
N ILE A 200 7.45 13.05 7.31
CA ILE A 200 7.25 14.47 7.00
C ILE A 200 5.76 14.68 6.73
N TRP A 201 5.18 15.79 7.20
CA TRP A 201 3.74 16.03 7.11
C TRP A 201 3.43 17.42 6.57
N GLN A 202 2.28 17.57 5.92
CA GLN A 202 1.74 18.90 5.62
C GLN A 202 1.44 19.64 6.93
N VAL A 203 1.80 20.92 7.03
CA VAL A 203 1.56 21.71 8.28
C VAL A 203 0.11 22.19 8.41
N ALA A 204 -0.59 22.32 7.29
CA ALA A 204 -2.04 22.41 7.19
C ALA A 204 -2.48 21.79 5.86
N PRO A 205 -3.75 21.40 5.66
CA PRO A 205 -4.18 20.74 4.44
C PRO A 205 -3.80 21.57 3.20
N ASN A 206 -3.04 20.97 2.28
CA ASN A 206 -2.55 21.63 1.06
C ASN A 206 -1.56 22.80 1.29
N VAL A 207 -0.97 22.94 2.48
CA VAL A 207 -0.07 24.06 2.81
C VAL A 207 1.26 23.53 3.34
N GLY A 208 2.30 23.64 2.50
CA GLY A 208 3.69 23.37 2.87
C GLY A 208 3.92 21.99 3.49
N TRP A 209 5.14 21.77 3.95
CA TRP A 209 5.52 20.54 4.67
C TRP A 209 6.40 20.91 5.86
N SER A 210 6.41 20.04 6.88
CA SER A 210 7.30 20.11 8.03
C SER A 210 8.75 19.83 7.64
N ASP A 211 9.65 19.89 8.63
CA ASP A 211 10.94 19.22 8.52
C ASP A 211 10.77 17.70 8.68
N TRP A 212 11.79 16.94 8.25
CA TRP A 212 11.86 15.50 8.47
C TRP A 212 12.13 15.19 9.95
N GLU A 213 11.31 14.32 10.52
CA GLU A 213 11.46 13.82 11.89
C GLU A 213 11.64 12.29 11.90
N SER A 214 12.36 11.78 12.90
CA SER A 214 12.55 10.34 13.08
C SER A 214 11.55 9.81 14.11
N LEU A 215 10.81 8.77 13.73
CA LEU A 215 10.01 7.96 14.63
C LEU A 215 10.85 6.83 15.29
N GLY A 216 12.16 6.84 15.10
CA GLY A 216 13.11 5.90 15.68
C GLY A 216 13.26 4.60 14.88
N LYS A 217 14.06 3.66 15.41
CA LYS A 217 14.35 2.37 14.75
C LYS A 217 13.48 1.26 15.29
N PRO A 218 12.69 0.55 14.48
CA PRO A 218 11.95 -0.62 14.96
C PRO A 218 12.93 -1.67 15.49
N ARG A 219 12.76 -2.13 16.74
CA ARG A 219 13.67 -3.10 17.39
C ARG A 219 13.13 -4.51 17.31
N ASP A 220 14.00 -5.45 16.93
CA ASP A 220 13.64 -6.86 16.76
C ASP A 220 14.00 -7.73 17.96
N LEU A 221 14.99 -7.34 18.76
CA LEU A 221 15.43 -8.04 19.95
C LEU A 221 15.45 -7.06 21.12
N PHE A 222 14.73 -7.39 22.19
CA PHE A 222 14.58 -6.58 23.41
C PHE A 222 15.79 -6.67 24.34
N ASP A 223 16.91 -7.22 23.85
CA ASP A 223 18.18 -7.39 24.57
C ASP A 223 19.15 -6.23 24.33
N GLY A 224 18.74 -5.22 23.55
CA GLY A 224 19.56 -4.06 23.21
C GLY A 224 20.56 -4.29 22.08
N SER A 225 20.53 -5.45 21.42
CA SER A 225 21.33 -5.69 20.22
C SER A 225 20.82 -4.89 19.02
N GLU A 226 21.75 -4.45 18.17
CA GLU A 226 21.40 -3.84 16.88
C GLU A 226 20.63 -4.85 16.02
N PRO A 227 19.57 -4.43 15.32
CA PRO A 227 18.80 -5.33 14.47
C PRO A 227 19.70 -5.95 13.37
N PRO A 228 19.43 -7.19 12.95
CA PRO A 228 20.14 -7.80 11.84
C PRO A 228 20.05 -6.91 10.59
N LYS A 229 21.19 -6.64 9.95
CA LYS A 229 21.26 -5.80 8.74
C LYS A 229 20.49 -6.40 7.55
N ASP A 230 20.22 -7.70 7.58
CA ASP A 230 19.55 -8.46 6.52
C ASP A 230 18.01 -8.47 6.68
N ARG A 231 17.47 -7.53 7.46
CA ARG A 231 16.04 -7.44 7.74
C ARG A 231 15.23 -7.04 6.51
N ASP A 232 14.10 -7.74 6.35
CA ASP A 232 12.99 -7.33 5.49
C ASP A 232 12.36 -6.06 6.08
N LEU A 233 12.89 -4.90 5.69
CA LEU A 233 12.23 -3.60 5.87
C LEU A 233 11.42 -3.27 4.61
N SER A 234 10.67 -4.25 4.09
CA SER A 234 9.71 -3.94 3.05
C SER A 234 8.78 -2.82 3.52
N GLU A 235 8.27 -2.11 2.51
CA GLU A 235 7.56 -0.85 2.60
C GLU A 235 6.72 -0.69 3.88
N PRO A 236 6.88 0.44 4.61
CA PRO A 236 5.98 0.74 5.71
C PRO A 236 4.53 0.76 5.20
N VAL A 237 3.64 0.16 5.97
CA VAL A 237 2.21 0.15 5.69
C VAL A 237 1.56 1.14 6.64
N VAL A 238 0.85 2.13 6.11
CA VAL A 238 0.10 3.10 6.92
C VAL A 238 -1.38 2.81 6.82
N GLN A 239 -2.07 2.88 7.96
CA GLN A 239 -3.50 2.65 8.06
C GLN A 239 -4.11 3.66 9.03
N GLU A 240 -5.25 4.22 8.64
CA GLU A 240 -6.09 5.03 9.54
C GLU A 240 -6.89 4.11 10.47
N ASN A 241 -6.85 4.41 11.76
CA ASN A 241 -7.61 3.72 12.79
C ASN A 241 -9.09 4.16 12.81
N PRO A 242 -9.99 3.39 13.47
CA PRO A 242 -11.42 3.70 13.53
C PRO A 242 -11.80 5.07 14.13
N ASP A 243 -10.88 5.69 14.88
CA ASP A 243 -11.03 7.01 15.49
C ASP A 243 -10.34 8.12 14.67
N GLY A 244 -9.64 7.77 13.60
CA GLY A 244 -8.99 8.70 12.67
C GLY A 244 -7.50 8.95 12.93
N HIS A 245 -6.88 8.26 13.88
CA HIS A 245 -5.43 8.38 14.08
C HIS A 245 -4.66 7.50 13.08
N LEU A 246 -3.50 7.96 12.62
CA LEU A 246 -2.65 7.14 11.75
C LEU A 246 -1.85 6.13 12.55
N GLU A 247 -1.72 4.91 12.01
CA GLU A 247 -0.83 3.88 12.49
C GLU A 247 0.03 3.35 11.35
N VAL A 248 1.33 3.20 11.62
CA VAL A 248 2.35 2.78 10.67
C VAL A 248 2.97 1.49 11.15
N PHE A 249 2.92 0.48 10.29
CA PHE A 249 3.46 -0.84 10.49
C PHE A 249 4.76 -0.98 9.70
N VAL A 250 5.79 -1.51 10.35
CA VAL A 250 7.06 -1.83 9.71
C VAL A 250 7.37 -3.30 9.97
N PRO A 251 7.64 -4.11 8.92
CA PRO A 251 8.03 -5.49 9.12
C PRO A 251 9.34 -5.57 9.91
N GLY A 252 9.36 -6.45 10.91
CA GLY A 252 10.48 -6.76 11.79
C GLY A 252 11.27 -7.98 11.34
N ASN A 253 12.17 -8.48 12.18
CA ASN A 253 12.73 -9.81 12.04
C ASN A 253 11.66 -10.84 12.39
N LYS A 254 10.95 -11.33 11.36
CA LYS A 254 9.93 -12.38 11.49
C LYS A 254 8.71 -11.98 12.34
N ALA A 255 8.50 -10.69 12.54
CA ALA A 255 7.41 -10.07 13.30
C ALA A 255 7.08 -8.71 12.68
N PHE A 256 6.28 -7.88 13.35
CA PHE A 256 6.12 -6.46 12.97
C PHE A 256 6.25 -5.55 14.20
N CYS A 257 6.58 -4.29 13.92
CA CYS A 257 6.51 -3.18 14.88
C CYS A 257 5.51 -2.14 14.36
N ASN A 258 4.88 -1.39 15.25
CA ASN A 258 3.95 -0.33 14.88
C ASN A 258 4.15 0.95 15.71
N ARG A 259 3.93 2.10 15.06
CA ARG A 259 3.72 3.42 15.69
C ARG A 259 2.33 3.88 15.39
N TRP A 260 1.70 4.53 16.34
CA TRP A 260 0.43 5.20 16.11
C TRP A 260 0.44 6.60 16.71
N GLN A 261 -0.30 7.50 16.08
CA GLN A 261 -0.55 8.81 16.64
C GLN A 261 -1.36 8.65 17.93
N GLU A 262 -1.00 9.38 18.99
CA GLU A 262 -1.70 9.30 20.29
C GLU A 262 -3.21 9.63 20.21
N ALA A 263 -3.55 10.49 19.27
CA ALA A 263 -4.91 10.91 18.93
C ALA A 263 -4.93 11.31 17.45
N PRO A 264 -6.12 11.46 16.83
CA PRO A 264 -6.22 11.92 15.45
C PRO A 264 -5.45 13.21 15.21
N ASN A 265 -4.66 13.26 14.14
CA ASN A 265 -3.83 14.40 13.72
C ASN A 265 -2.67 14.75 14.67
N SER A 266 -2.41 13.93 15.69
CA SER A 266 -1.37 14.20 16.68
C SER A 266 0.02 14.09 16.07
N SER A 267 0.91 15.03 16.40
CA SER A 267 2.35 14.90 16.13
C SER A 267 3.06 14.03 17.17
N THR A 268 2.39 13.65 18.26
CA THR A 268 2.94 12.73 19.26
C THR A 268 2.61 11.29 18.88
N TRP A 269 3.66 10.50 18.69
CA TRP A 269 3.57 9.10 18.28
C TRP A 269 3.88 8.14 19.42
N ARG A 270 2.93 7.27 19.74
CA ARG A 270 3.04 6.15 20.67
C ARG A 270 3.53 4.90 19.95
N HIS A 271 3.97 3.89 20.70
CA HIS A 271 4.62 2.71 20.13
C HIS A 271 4.31 1.40 20.87
N GLU A 272 4.28 0.31 20.12
CA GLU A 272 4.24 -1.08 20.58
C GLU A 272 5.27 -1.86 19.78
N GLY A 273 5.98 -2.78 20.42
CA GLY A 273 7.08 -3.53 19.82
C GLY A 273 8.33 -2.73 19.45
N TRP A 274 8.31 -1.40 19.59
CA TRP A 274 9.48 -0.57 19.29
C TRP A 274 10.54 -0.60 20.40
N ASN A 275 10.15 -0.84 21.66
CA ASN A 275 11.07 -0.86 22.81
C ASN A 275 10.71 -1.81 23.98
N GLU A 276 9.44 -2.20 24.21
CA GLU A 276 9.07 -2.87 25.48
C GLU A 276 8.12 -4.08 25.34
N LYS A 277 7.04 -3.96 24.56
CA LYS A 277 6.00 -4.99 24.46
C LYS A 277 5.65 -5.27 22.99
N PRO A 278 6.24 -6.29 22.34
CA PRO A 278 5.92 -6.61 20.95
C PRO A 278 4.49 -7.11 20.81
N PRO A 279 3.85 -6.87 19.66
CA PRO A 279 2.73 -7.70 19.22
C PRO A 279 3.09 -9.19 19.36
N PRO A 280 2.14 -10.07 19.67
CA PRO A 280 2.40 -11.51 19.74
C PRO A 280 3.13 -11.96 18.47
N ARG A 281 4.21 -12.73 18.64
CA ARG A 281 4.89 -13.32 17.48
C ARG A 281 4.06 -14.50 16.99
N PRO A 282 3.91 -14.67 15.67
CA PRO A 282 3.41 -15.92 15.15
C PRO A 282 4.40 -17.04 15.51
N ASN A 283 3.92 -18.27 15.62
CA ASN A 283 4.81 -19.43 15.82
C ASN A 283 5.66 -19.72 14.58
N VAL A 284 5.38 -19.05 13.47
CA VAL A 284 6.18 -18.97 12.24
C VAL A 284 6.67 -17.55 12.09
N GLY A 285 7.80 -17.31 11.42
CA GLY A 285 8.16 -15.94 11.06
C GLY A 285 7.23 -15.36 10.01
N ILE A 286 7.06 -14.04 9.98
CA ILE A 286 6.36 -13.34 8.89
C ILE A 286 7.32 -12.47 8.07
N HIS A 287 6.98 -12.27 6.80
CA HIS A 287 7.68 -11.38 5.88
C HIS A 287 6.86 -10.11 5.64
N ARG A 288 6.35 -9.94 4.43
CA ARG A 288 5.43 -8.86 4.06
C ARG A 288 4.14 -8.96 4.87
N LEU A 289 3.73 -7.80 5.39
CA LEU A 289 2.39 -7.59 5.93
C LEU A 289 1.65 -6.55 5.10
N GLU A 290 0.33 -6.58 5.21
CA GLU A 290 -0.57 -5.51 4.83
C GLU A 290 -1.54 -5.26 5.98
N ALA A 291 -2.10 -4.05 6.06
CA ALA A 291 -3.03 -3.64 7.11
C ALA A 291 -4.28 -3.04 6.49
N ALA A 292 -5.43 -3.26 7.10
CA ALA A 292 -6.68 -2.66 6.71
C ALA A 292 -7.61 -2.44 7.91
N LEU A 293 -8.49 -1.46 7.80
CA LEU A 293 -9.58 -1.23 8.74
C LEU A 293 -10.72 -2.22 8.49
N ASP A 294 -10.96 -3.15 9.42
CA ASP A 294 -12.26 -3.85 9.51
C ASP A 294 -13.27 -2.87 10.11
N ALA A 295 -13.94 -2.11 9.24
CA ALA A 295 -14.84 -1.05 9.67
C ALA A 295 -16.10 -1.60 10.38
N ARG A 296 -16.49 -2.86 10.14
CA ARG A 296 -17.60 -3.48 10.88
C ARG A 296 -17.23 -3.77 12.32
N ARG A 297 -16.00 -4.23 12.56
CA ARG A 297 -15.50 -4.52 13.90
C ARG A 297 -14.81 -3.34 14.56
N ARG A 298 -14.63 -2.23 13.82
CA ARG A 298 -13.96 -1.00 14.25
C ARG A 298 -12.59 -1.29 14.84
N ARG A 299 -11.73 -1.92 14.03
CA ARG A 299 -10.35 -2.23 14.40
C ARG A 299 -9.47 -2.39 13.17
N VAL A 300 -8.17 -2.14 13.32
CA VAL A 300 -7.18 -2.52 12.32
C VAL A 300 -6.90 -4.01 12.41
N GLU A 301 -6.70 -4.61 11.24
CA GLU A 301 -6.32 -6.00 11.05
C GLU A 301 -5.10 -6.05 10.13
N VAL A 302 -4.12 -6.86 10.52
CA VAL A 302 -2.91 -7.12 9.75
C VAL A 302 -2.99 -8.52 9.17
N VAL A 303 -2.56 -8.66 7.92
CA VAL A 303 -2.42 -9.93 7.21
C VAL A 303 -0.98 -10.06 6.74
N ALA A 304 -0.39 -11.25 6.84
CA ALA A 304 1.00 -11.46 6.49
C ALA A 304 1.26 -12.85 5.93
N VAL A 305 2.29 -13.00 5.10
CA VAL A 305 2.76 -14.32 4.65
C VAL A 305 3.81 -14.85 5.62
N GLY A 306 3.59 -16.07 6.11
CA GLY A 306 4.49 -16.77 7.02
C GLY A 306 5.64 -17.49 6.32
N ASP A 307 6.70 -17.82 7.06
CA ASP A 307 7.83 -18.67 6.65
C ASP A 307 7.37 -20.06 6.15
N ASP A 308 6.21 -20.52 6.62
CA ASP A 308 5.55 -21.77 6.22
C ASP A 308 4.82 -21.65 4.87
N GLY A 309 4.80 -20.46 4.27
CA GLY A 309 4.11 -20.15 3.03
C GLY A 309 2.59 -19.96 3.17
N ALA A 310 2.05 -19.97 4.39
CA ALA A 310 0.65 -19.72 4.68
C ALA A 310 0.35 -18.24 4.90
N LEU A 311 -0.92 -17.86 4.73
CA LEU A 311 -1.41 -16.55 5.11
C LEU A 311 -1.81 -16.59 6.59
N TRP A 312 -1.40 -15.57 7.33
CA TRP A 312 -1.70 -15.39 8.74
C TRP A 312 -2.34 -14.02 8.97
N HIS A 313 -3.15 -13.88 10.01
CA HIS A 313 -3.70 -12.58 10.39
C HIS A 313 -3.74 -12.37 11.91
N ALA A 314 -3.74 -11.11 12.30
CA ALA A 314 -3.93 -10.65 13.67
C ALA A 314 -4.68 -9.32 13.67
N TRP A 315 -5.36 -8.97 14.75
CA TRP A 315 -6.17 -7.76 14.83
C TRP A 315 -6.02 -7.06 16.17
N GLN A 316 -6.32 -5.75 16.19
CA GLN A 316 -6.26 -4.97 17.41
C GLN A 316 -7.31 -5.43 18.45
N ILE A 317 -6.90 -5.41 19.71
CA ILE A 317 -7.72 -5.69 20.89
C ILE A 317 -7.51 -4.60 21.96
N PHE A 318 -8.46 -4.45 22.89
CA PHE A 318 -8.49 -3.33 23.83
C PHE A 318 -7.66 -3.50 25.11
N HIS A 319 -6.81 -4.52 25.18
CA HIS A 319 -5.97 -4.80 26.34
C HIS A 319 -4.62 -5.34 25.88
N GLU A 320 -3.57 -5.08 26.65
CA GLU A 320 -2.23 -5.58 26.37
C GLU A 320 -2.24 -7.10 26.11
N PRO A 321 -1.58 -7.57 25.04
CA PRO A 321 -0.60 -6.85 24.19
C PRO A 321 -1.21 -6.09 22.99
N PHE A 322 -2.45 -5.58 23.11
CA PHE A 322 -3.23 -4.79 22.15
C PHE A 322 -3.41 -5.38 20.75
N TRP A 323 -2.86 -6.56 20.52
CA TRP A 323 -3.04 -7.41 19.35
C TRP A 323 -3.47 -8.81 19.76
N SER A 324 -4.33 -9.41 18.95
CA SER A 324 -4.71 -10.81 19.11
C SER A 324 -3.53 -11.75 18.92
N LYS A 325 -3.72 -13.02 19.29
CA LYS A 325 -2.87 -14.08 18.76
C LYS A 325 -3.03 -14.14 17.23
N TRP A 326 -1.97 -14.59 16.57
CA TRP A 326 -2.01 -14.89 15.14
C TRP A 326 -2.87 -16.12 14.86
N GLU A 327 -3.70 -16.02 13.84
CA GLU A 327 -4.52 -17.12 13.32
C GLU A 327 -4.09 -17.45 11.90
N ASN A 328 -4.10 -18.74 11.57
CA ASN A 328 -3.70 -19.27 10.27
C ASN A 328 -4.91 -19.28 9.32
N LEU A 329 -4.80 -18.60 8.19
CA LEU A 329 -5.82 -18.54 7.12
C LEU A 329 -5.59 -19.60 6.02
N GLY A 330 -4.58 -20.43 6.19
CA GLY A 330 -4.18 -21.49 5.30
C GLY A 330 -3.40 -21.00 4.08
N THR A 331 -3.29 -21.89 3.10
CA THR A 331 -2.66 -21.63 1.81
C THR A 331 -3.68 -21.78 0.69
N PRO A 332 -3.60 -20.96 -0.38
CA PRO A 332 -4.36 -21.27 -1.58
C PRO A 332 -3.90 -22.63 -2.14
N PRO A 333 -4.77 -23.36 -2.88
CA PRO A 333 -4.44 -24.68 -3.42
C PRO A 333 -3.12 -24.76 -4.19
N ALA A 334 -2.72 -23.69 -4.88
CA ALA A 334 -1.47 -23.61 -5.64
C ALA A 334 -0.25 -23.19 -4.79
N GLY A 335 -0.44 -22.81 -3.52
CA GLY A 335 0.55 -22.14 -2.69
C GLY A 335 0.84 -20.71 -3.14
N ILE A 336 1.42 -19.90 -2.25
CA ILE A 336 1.78 -18.50 -2.52
C ILE A 336 3.14 -18.45 -3.26
N GLN A 337 3.24 -17.62 -4.31
CA GLN A 337 4.42 -17.56 -5.17
C GLN A 337 5.62 -16.88 -4.52
N GLN A 338 5.40 -15.67 -4.00
CA GLN A 338 6.40 -14.84 -3.32
C GLN A 338 5.69 -14.12 -2.17
N ALA A 339 6.38 -13.96 -1.04
CA ALA A 339 5.77 -13.42 0.17
C ALA A 339 5.32 -11.95 0.01
N ASP A 340 5.97 -11.19 -0.87
CA ASP A 340 5.65 -9.79 -1.17
C ASP A 340 4.43 -9.62 -2.08
N ARG A 341 3.88 -10.69 -2.67
CA ARG A 341 2.73 -10.63 -3.58
C ARG A 341 1.39 -10.76 -2.86
N LEU A 342 1.16 -9.85 -1.90
CA LEU A 342 -0.03 -9.77 -1.05
C LEU A 342 -0.66 -8.37 -1.11
N THR A 343 -1.98 -8.28 -1.13
CA THR A 343 -2.73 -7.04 -0.89
C THR A 343 -4.05 -7.33 -0.17
N VAL A 344 -4.57 -6.35 0.55
CA VAL A 344 -5.86 -6.42 1.22
C VAL A 344 -6.72 -5.23 0.77
N GLY A 345 -7.99 -5.49 0.52
CA GLY A 345 -8.98 -4.49 0.18
C GLY A 345 -10.20 -4.61 1.06
N THR A 346 -11.02 -3.57 1.10
CA THR A 346 -12.32 -3.59 1.80
C THR A 346 -13.44 -3.52 0.78
N ASN A 347 -14.32 -4.54 0.78
CA ASN A 347 -15.44 -4.61 -0.13
C ASN A 347 -16.60 -3.66 0.26
N GLN A 348 -17.67 -3.66 -0.54
CA GLN A 348 -18.84 -2.80 -0.33
C GLN A 348 -19.51 -3.01 1.04
N ASP A 349 -19.43 -4.22 1.57
CA ASP A 349 -19.99 -4.57 2.87
C ASP A 349 -19.06 -4.24 4.02
N HIS A 350 -17.96 -3.53 3.78
CA HIS A 350 -16.94 -3.19 4.77
C HIS A 350 -16.24 -4.42 5.38
N ARG A 351 -16.03 -5.45 4.56
CA ARG A 351 -15.27 -6.65 4.92
C ARG A 351 -13.96 -6.71 4.18
N LEU A 352 -12.97 -7.32 4.83
CA LEU A 352 -11.67 -7.53 4.23
C LEU A 352 -11.72 -8.63 3.18
N GLU A 353 -11.10 -8.37 2.03
CA GLU A 353 -10.75 -9.36 1.01
C GLU A 353 -9.25 -9.31 0.79
N VAL A 354 -8.59 -10.47 0.87
CA VAL A 354 -7.14 -10.59 0.77
C VAL A 354 -6.81 -11.31 -0.53
N PHE A 355 -5.84 -10.78 -1.29
CA PHE A 355 -5.43 -11.30 -2.60
C PHE A 355 -3.95 -11.65 -2.60
N VAL A 356 -3.60 -12.80 -3.18
CA VAL A 356 -2.22 -13.28 -3.31
C VAL A 356 -1.95 -13.83 -4.71
N THR A 357 -0.72 -13.71 -5.19
CA THR A 357 -0.30 -14.40 -6.42
C THR A 357 0.13 -15.84 -6.08
N GLY A 358 -0.53 -16.82 -6.70
CA GLY A 358 -0.24 -18.24 -6.54
C GLY A 358 0.94 -18.72 -7.39
N LYS A 359 1.56 -19.84 -7.01
CA LYS A 359 2.69 -20.44 -7.79
C LYS A 359 2.28 -20.88 -9.19
N ASP A 360 0.98 -21.06 -9.43
CA ASP A 360 0.39 -21.34 -10.73
C ASP A 360 0.18 -20.09 -11.61
N GLY A 361 0.55 -18.91 -11.11
CA GLY A 361 0.40 -17.63 -11.78
C GLY A 361 -1.03 -17.07 -11.73
N ALA A 362 -1.97 -17.73 -11.03
CA ALA A 362 -3.30 -17.20 -10.79
C ALA A 362 -3.29 -16.24 -9.59
N ILE A 363 -4.20 -15.27 -9.58
CA ILE A 363 -4.51 -14.54 -8.34
C ILE A 363 -5.54 -15.35 -7.56
N TRP A 364 -5.23 -15.61 -6.30
CA TRP A 364 -6.13 -16.26 -5.35
C TRP A 364 -6.62 -15.24 -4.34
N HIS A 365 -7.85 -15.41 -3.85
CA HIS A 365 -8.39 -14.55 -2.82
C HIS A 365 -9.18 -15.33 -1.77
N ILE A 366 -9.26 -14.73 -0.58
CA ILE A 366 -10.03 -15.18 0.58
C ILE A 366 -10.66 -13.93 1.21
N TRP A 367 -11.85 -14.05 1.79
CA TRP A 367 -12.56 -12.88 2.33
C TRP A 367 -13.25 -13.20 3.65
N GLN A 368 -13.43 -12.16 4.47
CA GLN A 368 -14.20 -12.27 5.70
C GLN A 368 -15.67 -12.54 5.39
N THR A 369 -16.27 -13.44 6.18
CA THR A 369 -17.68 -13.82 6.12
C THR A 369 -18.41 -13.40 7.40
N HIS A 370 -19.69 -13.77 7.49
CA HIS A 370 -20.56 -13.43 8.63
C HIS A 370 -20.13 -14.12 9.92
#